data_AF-A0A958LZ17-F1
#
_entry.id   AF-A0A958LZ17-F1
#
_cell.length_a   1.000
_cell.length_b   1.000
_cell.length_c   1.000
_cell.angle_alpha   90.00
_cell.angle_beta   90.00
_cell.angle_gamma   90.00
#
_symmetry.space_group_name_H-M   'P 1'
#
loop_
_entity.id
_entity.type
_entity.pdbx_description
1 polymer ?
#
loop_
_entity_poly.entity_id
_entity_poly.type
_entity_poly.pdbx_seq_one_letter_code
_entity_poly.pdbx_strand_id
1 'polypeptide(L)'
;YLKAGVAQIKKTLSTKQSDVLLNNETAPIDSVSPSYGGGLKISLTDSFGLKVSYDAWRTESKDSYGNKSNVEDSSVRVGLTWML
;
A
#
# COMPACT_ATOMS: atom_id res chain seq x y z
N TYR A 1 -9.19 -6.29 -15.39
CA TYR A 1 -10.18 -5.90 -14.37
C TYR A 1 -9.67 -4.66 -13.64
N LEU A 2 -10.57 -3.74 -13.31
CA LEU A 2 -10.23 -2.53 -12.54
C LEU A 2 -10.58 -2.76 -11.07
N LYS A 3 -9.84 -2.12 -10.18
CA LYS A 3 -10.02 -2.14 -8.72
C LYS A 3 -10.07 -0.70 -8.23
N ALA A 4 -11.04 -0.39 -7.39
CA ALA A 4 -11.10 0.86 -6.64
C ALA A 4 -11.60 0.53 -5.23
N GLY A 5 -11.06 1.20 -4.23
CA GLY A 5 -11.43 0.94 -2.85
C GLY A 5 -10.74 1.87 -1.87
N VAL A 6 -10.97 1.64 -0.59
CA VAL A 6 -10.30 2.34 0.52
C VAL A 6 -9.42 1.36 1.26
N ALA A 7 -8.20 1.77 1.56
CA ALA A 7 -7.25 0.99 2.35
C ALA A 7 -7.01 1.70 3.67
N GLN A 8 -7.13 0.96 4.78
CA GLN A 8 -6.64 1.41 6.08
C GLN A 8 -5.16 1.04 6.17
N ILE A 9 -4.32 2.04 6.40
CA ILE A 9 -2.87 1.90 6.38
C ILE A 9 -2.31 2.44 7.68
N LYS A 10 -1.53 1.61 8.35
CA LYS A 10 -0.78 1.96 9.54
C LYS A 10 0.70 2.08 9.18
N LYS A 11 1.27 3.29 9.27
CA LYS A 11 2.68 3.53 8.97
C LYS A 11 3.44 4.01 10.20
N THR A 12 4.61 3.42 10.45
CA THR A 12 5.58 3.91 11.44
C THR A 12 6.69 4.64 10.68
N LEU A 13 6.89 5.92 10.99
CA LEU A 13 7.99 6.71 10.45
C LEU A 13 9.21 6.52 11.38
N SER A 14 10.29 5.98 10.84
CA SER A 14 11.58 5.92 11.53
C SER A 14 12.54 6.91 10.87
N THR A 15 12.71 8.08 11.48
CA THR A 15 13.70 9.06 11.06
C THR A 15 15.05 8.72 11.67
N LYS A 16 15.99 8.20 10.87
CA LYS A 16 17.38 8.04 11.31
C LYS A 16 18.10 9.38 11.12
N GLN A 17 18.33 10.09 12.22
CA GLN A 17 19.15 11.30 12.22
C GLN A 17 20.61 10.88 12.44
N SER A 18 21.48 11.12 11.46
CA SER A 18 22.83 10.54 11.36
C SER A 18 23.84 10.90 12.46
N ASP A 19 23.45 11.65 13.50
CA ASP A 19 24.41 12.17 14.50
C ASP A 19 24.03 11.88 15.96
N VAL A 20 22.85 11.31 16.24
CA VAL A 20 22.47 10.90 17.60
C VAL A 20 21.61 9.64 17.52
N LEU A 21 22.01 8.59 18.24
CA LEU A 21 21.28 7.32 18.42
C LEU A 21 19.99 7.49 19.24
N LEU A 22 19.14 8.46 18.89
CA LEU A 22 17.79 8.56 19.39
C LEU A 22 16.88 7.84 18.40
N ASN A 23 16.57 6.58 18.69
CA ASN A 23 15.46 5.86 18.08
C ASN A 23 14.14 6.52 18.54
N ASN A 24 13.84 7.71 18.03
CA ASN A 24 12.53 8.31 18.18
C ASN A 24 11.58 7.60 17.19
N GLU A 25 11.09 6.43 17.61
CA GLU A 25 9.94 5.83 16.95
C GLU A 25 8.74 6.75 17.16
N THR A 26 8.33 7.45 16.09
CA THR A 26 7.13 8.26 16.14
C THR A 26 5.92 7.32 16.21
N ALA A 27 4.91 7.68 17.01
CA ALA A 27 3.68 6.90 17.12
C ALA A 27 3.12 6.61 15.72
N PRO A 28 2.66 5.37 15.47
CA PRO A 28 2.20 4.98 14.14
C PRO A 28 1.02 5.84 13.72
N ILE A 29 1.05 6.30 12.47
CA ILE A 29 -0.01 7.09 11.88
C ILE A 29 -0.99 6.11 11.22
N ASP A 30 -2.21 6.08 11.75
CA ASP A 30 -3.33 5.41 11.12
C ASP A 30 -3.98 6.38 10.13
N SER A 31 -4.07 5.96 8.86
CA SER A 31 -4.70 6.75 7.80
C SER A 31 -5.57 5.87 6.92
N VAL A 32 -6.66 6.46 6.43
CA VAL A 32 -7.51 5.84 5.40
C VAL A 32 -7.18 6.51 4.08
N SER A 33 -6.81 5.70 3.10
CA SER A 33 -6.32 6.17 1.80
C SER A 33 -7.18 5.61 0.68
N PRO A 34 -7.68 6.45 -0.25
CA PRO A 34 -8.27 5.93 -1.48
C PRO A 34 -7.19 5.18 -2.27
N SER A 35 -7.59 4.06 -2.84
CA SER A 35 -6.76 3.15 -3.62
C SER A 35 -7.42 2.87 -4.96
N TYR A 36 -6.60 2.81 -5.99
CA TYR A 36 -7.02 2.45 -7.34
C TYR A 36 -6.00 1.52 -7.95
N GLY A 37 -6.46 0.62 -8.81
CA GLY A 37 -5.60 -0.40 -9.37
C GLY A 37 -6.20 -1.05 -10.59
N GLY A 38 -5.35 -1.76 -11.31
CA GLY A 38 -5.70 -2.53 -12.48
C GLY A 38 -5.05 -3.89 -12.40
N GLY A 39 -5.72 -4.90 -12.91
CA GLY A 39 -5.15 -6.24 -13.01
C GLY A 39 -5.54 -6.97 -14.28
N LEU A 40 -4.68 -7.88 -14.68
CA LEU A 40 -4.91 -8.85 -15.73
C LEU A 40 -5.16 -10.21 -15.09
N LYS A 41 -6.14 -10.93 -15.61
CA LYS A 41 -6.39 -12.33 -15.27
C LYS A 41 -6.17 -13.13 -16.55
N ILE A 42 -5.28 -14.11 -16.46
CA ILE A 42 -4.99 -15.05 -17.54
C ILE A 42 -5.56 -16.39 -17.10
N SER A 43 -6.59 -16.88 -17.77
CA SER A 43 -7.07 -18.25 -17.57
C SER A 43 -6.14 -19.20 -18.29
N LEU A 44 -5.53 -20.14 -17.56
CA LEU A 44 -4.66 -21.17 -18.14
C LEU A 44 -5.47 -22.43 -18.48
N THR A 45 -6.38 -22.79 -17.59
CA THR A 45 -7.36 -23.87 -17.76
C THR A 45 -8.72 -23.41 -17.24
N ASP A 46 -9.75 -24.25 -17.37
CA ASP A 46 -11.07 -23.96 -16.84
C ASP A 46 -11.07 -23.77 -15.31
N SER A 47 -10.17 -24.47 -14.62
CA SER A 47 -10.06 -24.44 -13.16
C SER A 47 -8.90 -23.61 -12.64
N PHE A 48 -7.89 -23.24 -13.44
CA PHE A 48 -6.71 -22.51 -13.01
C PHE A 48 -6.43 -21.25 -13.84
N GLY A 49 -6.01 -20.19 -13.16
CA GLY A 49 -5.53 -18.98 -13.79
C GLY A 49 -4.46 -18.27 -12.99
N LEU A 50 -3.82 -17.32 -13.66
CA LEU A 50 -2.89 -16.36 -13.08
C LEU A 50 -3.56 -15.00 -12.99
N LYS A 51 -3.26 -14.27 -11.92
CA LYS A 51 -3.68 -12.89 -11.69
C LYS A 51 -2.44 -12.05 -11.46
N VAL A 52 -2.28 -11.01 -12.25
CA VAL A 52 -1.29 -9.95 -12.02
C VAL A 52 -2.05 -8.67 -11.78
N SER A 53 -1.75 -7.94 -10.72
CA SER A 53 -2.35 -6.63 -10.47
C SER A 53 -1.35 -5.60 -9.98
N TYR A 54 -1.60 -4.36 -10.35
CA TYR A 54 -0.92 -3.18 -9.87
C TYR A 54 -1.94 -2.32 -9.14
N ASP A 55 -1.66 -2.00 -7.89
CA ASP A 55 -2.50 -1.19 -7.02
C ASP A 55 -1.67 0.01 -6.54
N ALA A 56 -2.23 1.21 -6.58
CA ALA A 56 -1.61 2.45 -6.10
C ALA A 56 -2.54 3.14 -5.12
N TRP A 57 -1.96 3.81 -4.13
CA TRP A 57 -2.72 4.57 -3.14
C TRP A 57 -1.88 5.74 -2.61
N ARG A 58 -2.59 6.77 -2.18
CA ARG A 58 -1.97 7.97 -1.60
C ARG A 58 -2.44 8.13 -0.17
N THR A 59 -1.46 8.16 0.73
CA THR A 59 -1.69 8.29 2.17
C THR A 59 -1.27 9.68 2.61
N GLU A 60 -2.19 10.41 3.25
CA GLU A 60 -1.84 11.62 3.98
C GLU A 60 -1.24 11.21 5.32
N SER A 61 0.04 11.49 5.53
CA SER A 61 0.68 11.38 6.84
C SER A 61 0.82 12.76 7.47
N LYS A 62 0.54 12.88 8.76
CA LYS A 62 0.84 14.08 9.54
C LYS A 62 2.03 13.80 10.42
N ASP A 63 3.07 14.60 10.32
CA ASP A 63 4.18 14.52 11.28
C ASP A 63 3.73 15.00 12.68
N SER A 64 4.58 14.80 13.69
CA SER A 64 4.33 15.25 15.07
C SER A 64 4.24 16.77 15.23
N TYR A 65 4.56 17.54 14.17
CA TYR A 65 4.51 19.00 14.13
C TYR A 65 3.30 19.53 13.33
N GLY A 66 2.42 18.64 12.86
CA GLY A 66 1.21 18.98 12.12
C GLY A 66 1.41 19.24 10.63
N ASN A 67 2.61 19.02 10.08
CA ASN A 67 2.86 19.13 8.66
C ASN A 67 2.26 17.93 7.92
N LYS A 68 1.49 18.22 6.86
CA LYS A 68 0.93 17.20 5.98
C LYS A 68 2.00 16.77 4.98
N SER A 69 2.35 15.50 4.99
CA SER A 69 3.11 14.85 3.93
C SER A 69 2.20 13.90 3.16
N ASN A 70 2.39 13.87 1.85
CA ASN A 70 1.70 12.90 0.99
C ASN A 70 2.68 11.80 0.66
N VAL A 71 2.34 10.57 1.05
CA VAL A 71 3.12 9.39 0.69
C VAL A 71 2.35 8.61 -0.36
N GLU A 72 2.89 8.58 -1.57
CA GLU A 72 2.39 7.78 -2.67
C GLU A 72 3.08 6.42 -2.62
N ASP A 73 2.30 5.34 -2.46
CA ASP A 73 2.83 3.99 -2.56
C ASP A 73 2.16 3.24 -3.70
N SER A 74 2.85 2.18 -4.15
CA SER A 74 2.28 1.23 -5.09
C SER A 74 2.70 -0.20 -4.76
N SER A 75 1.92 -1.15 -5.26
CA SER A 75 2.14 -2.58 -5.06
C SER A 75 1.85 -3.34 -6.34
N VAL A 76 2.78 -4.23 -6.69
CA VAL A 76 2.57 -5.27 -7.70
C VAL A 76 2.26 -6.57 -6.97
N ARG A 77 1.17 -7.25 -7.37
CA ARG A 77 0.79 -8.56 -6.86
C ARG A 77 0.71 -9.55 -8.00
N VAL A 78 1.27 -10.73 -7.77
CA VAL A 78 1.13 -11.90 -8.65
C VAL A 78 0.51 -13.00 -7.82
N GLY A 79 -0.52 -13.65 -8.33
CA GLY A 79 -1.25 -14.69 -7.61
C GLY A 79 -1.81 -15.75 -8.54
N LEU A 80 -1.99 -16.95 -7.99
CA LEU A 80 -2.74 -18.02 -8.63
C LEU A 80 -4.22 -17.87 -8.23
N THR A 81 -5.10 -18.28 -9.12
CA THR A 81 -6.53 -18.36 -8.85
C THR A 81 -7.02 -19.70 -9.35
N TRP A 82 -7.85 -20.35 -8.55
CA TRP A 82 -8.65 -21.49 -9.01
C TRP A 82 -10.11 -21.08 -9.02
N MET A 83 -10.87 -21.57 -9.99
CA MET A 83 -12.34 -21.50 -9.99
C MET A 83 -12.82 -22.89 -9.57
N LEU A 84 -13.75 -22.93 -8.61
CA LEU A 84 -14.46 -24.14 -8.19
C LEU A 84 -15.47 -24.52 -9.26
#